data_AF-A0A8A8DHM6-F1
#
_entry.id   AF-A0A8A8DHM6-F1
#
_cell.length_a   1.000
_cell.length_b   1.000
_cell.length_c   1.000
_cell.angle_alpha   90.00
_cell.angle_beta   90.00
_cell.angle_gamma   90.00
#
_symmetry.space_group_name_H-M   'P 1'
#
loop_
_entity.id
_entity.type
_entity.pdbx_description
1 polymer ?
#
loop_
_entity_poly.entity_id
_entity_poly.type
_entity_poly.pdbx_seq_one_letter_code
_entity_poly.pdbx_strand_id
1 'polypeptide(L)'
;MILHSRVLRAFVVAAAPALAVGAVAAPRSETLVPVPAAKSPVATQSPVLGAAWAGNRLVSVGANGVVLLSDDQGVTFRQALQVPVSSVLTSVSFVGPKTGWAVGHWGAILATTDGGETWRIQRLSTEEDRPLFAVHFFDAQHGVAVGLWSLVLVTQDGGATWTEQRVSRKAGIKSDLNLLGLFPDGKGGVFATAEKGQVLHSVDYGRTWQYLDTGYNGSLWCGAMLDGGVLLVGGQRGTLMRSEDGGRSWMRIPLKTASSITSIANRNGDVMIVGLGGFAAQSHDGGRTFTESIRAGGAPLTAALAAGAGKWLTFSQRGVVQDDPAISQSHN
;
A
#
# COMPACT_ATOMS: atom_id res chain seq x y z
N MET A 1 60.72 -66.32 -15.80
CA MET A 1 59.74 -67.41 -15.99
C MET A 1 58.74 -67.33 -14.84
N ILE A 2 57.58 -66.72 -15.09
CA ILE A 2 56.27 -66.85 -14.40
C ILE A 2 55.33 -65.94 -15.21
N LEU A 3 54.46 -66.57 -16.00
CA LEU A 3 53.38 -65.94 -16.77
C LEU A 3 52.22 -65.62 -15.81
N HIS A 4 51.63 -64.43 -15.91
CA HIS A 4 50.28 -64.17 -15.40
C HIS A 4 49.36 -63.82 -16.57
N SER A 5 48.42 -64.72 -16.84
CA SER A 5 47.31 -64.56 -17.75
C SER A 5 46.27 -63.58 -17.19
N ARG A 6 45.80 -62.62 -18.00
CA ARG A 6 44.47 -62.01 -17.78
C ARG A 6 43.72 -61.90 -19.10
N VAL A 7 42.53 -62.48 -19.06
CA VAL A 7 41.52 -62.65 -20.10
C VAL A 7 40.88 -61.31 -20.45
N LEU A 8 40.83 -60.93 -21.73
CA LEU A 8 39.98 -59.85 -22.23
C LEU A 8 38.52 -60.34 -22.27
N ARG A 9 37.63 -59.70 -21.50
CA ARG A 9 36.18 -59.83 -21.67
C ARG A 9 35.69 -58.70 -22.58
N ALA A 10 35.17 -59.05 -23.75
CA ALA A 10 34.42 -58.15 -24.62
C ALA A 10 33.06 -57.85 -23.98
N PHE A 11 32.76 -56.59 -23.71
CA PHE A 11 31.40 -56.14 -23.40
C PHE A 11 30.74 -55.64 -24.67
N VAL A 12 29.70 -56.36 -25.11
CA VAL A 12 28.77 -55.92 -26.15
C VAL A 12 27.86 -54.85 -25.55
N VAL A 13 27.92 -53.63 -26.07
CA VAL A 13 26.96 -52.55 -25.73
C VAL A 13 25.72 -52.76 -26.57
N ALA A 14 24.62 -53.17 -25.95
CA ALA A 14 23.29 -53.18 -26.57
C ALA A 14 22.73 -51.75 -26.55
N ALA A 15 22.49 -51.17 -27.73
CA ALA A 15 21.80 -49.89 -27.87
C ALA A 15 20.29 -50.09 -27.65
N ALA A 16 19.73 -49.47 -26.61
CA ALA A 16 18.29 -49.39 -26.40
C ALA A 16 17.69 -48.23 -27.25
N PRO A 17 16.50 -48.38 -27.85
CA PRO A 17 15.87 -47.31 -28.59
C PRO A 17 15.36 -46.23 -27.62
N ALA A 18 15.72 -44.98 -27.88
CA ALA A 18 15.20 -43.83 -27.14
C ALA A 18 13.74 -43.60 -27.55
N LEU A 19 12.81 -43.79 -26.61
CA LEU A 19 11.43 -43.35 -26.76
C LEU A 19 11.42 -41.81 -26.66
N ALA A 20 11.08 -41.15 -27.76
CA ALA A 20 10.81 -39.72 -27.76
C ALA A 20 9.53 -39.46 -26.96
N VAL A 21 9.68 -38.99 -25.72
CA VAL A 21 8.57 -38.45 -24.95
C VAL A 21 8.24 -37.09 -25.59
N GLY A 22 7.12 -37.03 -26.30
CA GLY A 22 6.60 -35.77 -26.82
C GLY A 22 6.43 -34.78 -25.66
N ALA A 23 7.07 -33.61 -25.75
CA ALA A 23 6.89 -32.56 -24.77
C ALA A 23 5.40 -32.15 -24.77
N VAL A 24 4.69 -32.55 -23.71
CA VAL A 24 3.36 -32.01 -23.44
C VAL A 24 3.58 -30.54 -23.12
N ALA A 25 3.18 -29.65 -24.02
CA ALA A 25 3.15 -28.22 -23.73
C ALA A 25 2.30 -28.03 -22.46
N ALA A 26 2.89 -27.43 -21.43
CA ALA A 26 2.13 -27.05 -20.25
C ALA A 26 0.93 -26.21 -20.71
N PRO A 27 -0.28 -26.42 -20.15
CA PRO A 27 -1.42 -25.59 -20.50
C PRO A 27 -1.03 -24.13 -20.27
N ARG A 28 -1.21 -23.27 -21.29
CA ARG A 28 -1.09 -21.83 -21.11
C ARG A 28 -2.09 -21.44 -20.03
N SER A 29 -1.61 -20.85 -18.93
CA SER A 29 -2.50 -20.25 -17.93
C SER A 29 -3.43 -19.29 -18.66
N GLU A 30 -4.72 -19.59 -18.67
CA GLU A 30 -5.72 -18.70 -19.25
C GLU A 30 -5.66 -17.36 -18.52
N THR A 31 -5.56 -16.27 -19.25
CA THR A 31 -5.54 -14.92 -18.68
C THR A 31 -6.85 -14.70 -17.94
N LEU A 32 -6.80 -14.52 -16.61
CA LEU A 32 -8.00 -14.32 -15.81
C LEU A 32 -8.73 -13.07 -16.27
N VAL A 33 -10.01 -13.23 -16.63
CA VAL A 33 -10.87 -12.11 -17.02
C VAL A 33 -11.33 -11.39 -15.74
N PRO A 34 -11.13 -10.05 -15.63
CA PRO A 34 -11.57 -9.31 -14.47
C PRO A 34 -13.10 -9.31 -14.36
N VAL A 35 -13.60 -9.57 -13.16
CA VAL A 35 -15.03 -9.51 -12.84
C VAL A 35 -15.35 -8.16 -12.20
N PRO A 36 -16.36 -7.41 -12.67
CA PRO A 36 -16.75 -6.15 -12.04
C PRO A 36 -17.21 -6.32 -10.59
N ALA A 37 -16.97 -5.31 -9.75
CA ALA A 37 -17.48 -5.29 -8.38
C ALA A 37 -19.01 -5.30 -8.36
N ALA A 38 -19.60 -6.25 -7.63
CA ALA A 38 -21.04 -6.32 -7.47
C ALA A 38 -21.57 -5.18 -6.61
N LYS A 39 -22.77 -4.69 -6.92
CA LYS A 39 -23.50 -3.77 -6.04
C LYS A 39 -23.99 -4.51 -4.80
N SER A 40 -23.79 -3.92 -3.63
CA SER A 40 -24.19 -4.53 -2.35
C SER A 40 -24.96 -3.54 -1.47
N PRO A 41 -26.10 -3.94 -0.87
CA PRO A 41 -26.81 -3.11 0.11
C PRO A 41 -26.03 -2.93 1.42
N VAL A 42 -25.00 -3.76 1.66
CA VAL A 42 -24.14 -3.70 2.84
C VAL A 42 -22.70 -3.28 2.49
N ALA A 43 -22.51 -2.57 1.37
CA ALA A 43 -21.17 -2.15 0.92
C ALA A 43 -20.40 -1.34 1.98
N THR A 44 -21.09 -0.57 2.82
CA THR A 44 -20.49 0.20 3.93
C THR A 44 -19.91 -0.65 5.04
N GLN A 45 -20.21 -1.96 5.07
CA GLN A 45 -19.67 -2.95 6.01
C GLN A 45 -18.50 -3.76 5.41
N SER A 46 -18.14 -3.50 4.15
CA SER A 46 -16.99 -4.14 3.49
C SER A 46 -15.67 -3.54 4.02
N PRO A 47 -14.61 -4.33 4.23
CA PRO A 47 -13.30 -3.82 4.62
C PRO A 47 -12.85 -2.66 3.72
N VAL A 48 -12.48 -1.53 4.33
CA VAL A 48 -11.90 -0.38 3.64
C VAL A 48 -10.41 -0.33 3.98
N LEU A 49 -9.54 -0.14 2.99
CA LEU A 49 -8.08 -0.18 3.16
C LEU A 49 -7.40 1.15 2.85
N GLY A 50 -7.98 1.95 1.96
CA GLY A 50 -7.47 3.27 1.61
C GLY A 50 -8.60 4.26 1.45
N ALA A 51 -8.32 5.53 1.71
CA ALA A 51 -9.24 6.62 1.45
C ALA A 51 -8.48 7.89 1.08
N ALA A 52 -9.08 8.72 0.23
CA ALA A 52 -8.54 10.02 -0.16
C ALA A 52 -9.66 11.02 -0.46
N TRP A 53 -9.32 12.31 -0.48
CA TRP A 53 -10.20 13.38 -0.93
C TRP A 53 -10.04 13.62 -2.43
N ALA A 54 -11.15 13.62 -3.17
CA ALA A 54 -11.28 14.11 -4.54
C ALA A 54 -11.97 15.48 -4.50
N GLY A 55 -11.22 16.54 -4.24
CA GLY A 55 -11.80 17.85 -3.90
C GLY A 55 -12.63 17.74 -2.63
N ASN A 56 -13.94 17.97 -2.70
CA ASN A 56 -14.85 17.87 -1.54
C ASN A 56 -15.45 16.48 -1.34
N ARG A 57 -15.26 15.56 -2.29
CA ARG A 57 -15.78 14.18 -2.22
C ARG A 57 -14.76 13.29 -1.55
N LEU A 58 -15.20 12.49 -0.59
CA LEU A 58 -14.39 11.40 -0.06
C LEU A 58 -14.56 10.17 -0.95
N VAL A 59 -13.44 9.54 -1.29
CA VAL A 59 -13.39 8.27 -2.00
C VAL A 59 -12.62 7.26 -1.16
N SER A 60 -13.22 6.12 -0.85
CA SER A 60 -12.55 5.01 -0.16
C SER A 60 -12.59 3.74 -0.98
N VAL A 61 -11.56 2.91 -0.84
CA VAL A 61 -11.35 1.68 -1.59
C VAL A 61 -11.03 0.53 -0.64
N GLY A 62 -11.39 -0.70 -1.02
CA GLY A 62 -11.14 -1.85 -0.16
C GLY A 62 -11.45 -3.20 -0.79
N ALA A 63 -11.94 -4.12 0.04
CA ALA A 63 -12.19 -5.50 -0.37
C ALA A 63 -13.31 -5.61 -1.41
N ASN A 64 -13.25 -6.66 -2.22
CA ASN A 64 -14.26 -7.01 -3.22
C ASN A 64 -14.47 -5.95 -4.32
N GLY A 65 -13.45 -5.13 -4.60
CA GLY A 65 -13.54 -3.99 -5.52
C GLY A 65 -14.50 -2.89 -5.05
N VAL A 66 -14.89 -2.90 -3.77
CA VAL A 66 -15.81 -1.89 -3.23
C VAL A 66 -15.10 -0.54 -3.20
N VAL A 67 -15.69 0.44 -3.89
CA VAL A 67 -15.36 1.85 -3.80
C VAL A 67 -16.57 2.58 -3.23
N LEU A 68 -16.39 3.30 -2.13
CA LEU A 68 -17.45 4.10 -1.51
C LEU A 68 -17.17 5.59 -1.70
N LEU A 69 -18.24 6.34 -1.93
CA LEU A 69 -18.23 7.78 -2.15
C LEU A 69 -19.07 8.47 -1.09
N SER A 70 -18.57 9.56 -0.54
CA SER A 70 -19.31 10.46 0.34
C SER A 70 -19.14 11.90 -0.13
N ASP A 71 -20.26 12.60 -0.29
CA ASP A 71 -20.34 14.00 -0.73
C ASP A 71 -20.67 14.95 0.44
N ASP A 72 -20.78 14.42 1.67
CA ASP A 72 -21.26 15.11 2.87
C ASP A 72 -20.32 14.92 4.07
N GLN A 73 -19.01 14.92 3.79
CA GLN A 73 -17.96 14.83 4.81
C GLN A 73 -17.98 13.54 5.64
N GLY A 74 -18.33 12.41 5.02
CA GLY A 74 -18.33 11.09 5.64
C GLY A 74 -19.56 10.82 6.52
N VAL A 75 -20.65 11.56 6.34
CA VAL A 75 -21.91 11.30 7.05
C VAL A 75 -22.66 10.15 6.36
N THR A 76 -22.84 10.23 5.05
CA THR A 76 -23.45 9.16 4.24
C THR A 76 -22.50 8.66 3.17
N PHE A 77 -22.65 7.38 2.80
CA PHE A 77 -21.82 6.71 1.81
C PHE A 77 -22.69 5.95 0.81
N ARG A 78 -22.24 5.92 -0.44
CA ARG A 78 -22.80 5.08 -1.50
C ARG A 78 -21.69 4.41 -2.31
N GLN A 79 -21.97 3.25 -2.89
CA GLN A 79 -21.01 2.57 -3.75
C GLN A 79 -20.89 3.25 -5.12
N ALA A 80 -19.66 3.46 -5.60
CA ALA A 80 -19.33 3.96 -6.93
C ALA A 80 -20.10 3.21 -8.03
N LEU A 81 -20.56 3.89 -9.08
CA LEU A 81 -21.41 3.34 -10.14
C LEU A 81 -20.81 2.09 -10.79
N GLN A 82 -19.55 2.15 -11.19
CA GLN A 82 -18.89 1.05 -11.88
C GLN A 82 -17.41 0.92 -11.47
N VAL A 83 -17.04 -0.27 -10.99
CA VAL A 83 -15.66 -0.67 -10.75
C VAL A 83 -15.41 -1.98 -11.50
N PRO A 84 -14.44 -2.04 -12.44
CA PRO A 84 -14.31 -3.14 -13.38
C PRO A 84 -13.57 -4.37 -12.81
N VAL A 85 -13.22 -4.35 -11.52
CA VAL A 85 -12.55 -5.45 -10.81
C VAL A 85 -13.23 -5.71 -9.48
N SER A 86 -13.23 -6.97 -9.04
CA SER A 86 -13.71 -7.42 -7.74
C SER A 86 -12.56 -7.82 -6.81
N SER A 87 -11.31 -7.60 -7.23
CA SER A 87 -10.13 -7.80 -6.38
C SER A 87 -10.03 -6.72 -5.31
N VAL A 88 -9.19 -6.97 -4.30
CA VAL A 88 -8.94 -6.00 -3.23
C VAL A 88 -8.18 -4.80 -3.78
N LEU A 89 -8.72 -3.60 -3.53
CA LEU A 89 -8.03 -2.33 -3.76
C LEU A 89 -7.41 -1.86 -2.43
N THR A 90 -6.12 -1.52 -2.46
CA THR A 90 -5.30 -1.26 -1.28
C THR A 90 -5.07 0.23 -1.03
N SER A 91 -5.01 1.03 -2.09
CA SER A 91 -4.67 2.45 -2.00
C SER A 91 -5.33 3.26 -3.12
N VAL A 92 -5.57 4.54 -2.86
CA VAL A 92 -6.21 5.48 -3.77
C VAL A 92 -5.55 6.86 -3.65
N SER A 93 -5.38 7.55 -4.78
CA SER A 93 -4.78 8.88 -4.86
C SER A 93 -5.57 9.76 -5.85
N PHE A 94 -5.75 11.04 -5.51
CA PHE A 94 -6.42 12.03 -6.34
C PHE A 94 -5.55 13.27 -6.47
N VAL A 95 -5.52 13.87 -7.66
CA VAL A 95 -4.80 15.13 -7.96
C VAL A 95 -5.74 16.30 -8.22
N GLY A 96 -7.04 16.07 -8.02
CA GLY A 96 -8.09 17.06 -8.21
C GLY A 96 -9.46 16.48 -7.89
N PRO A 97 -10.55 17.23 -8.17
CA PRO A 97 -11.91 16.80 -7.82
C PRO A 97 -12.44 15.63 -8.66
N LYS A 98 -11.78 15.31 -9.78
CA LYS A 98 -12.28 14.32 -10.74
C LYS A 98 -11.28 13.22 -11.09
N THR A 99 -10.00 13.56 -11.13
CA THR A 99 -8.96 12.67 -11.63
C THR A 99 -8.27 11.95 -10.47
N GLY A 100 -8.30 10.62 -10.50
CA GLY A 100 -7.67 9.79 -9.47
C GLY A 100 -7.35 8.38 -9.95
N TRP A 101 -6.57 7.68 -9.14
CA TRP A 101 -6.10 6.32 -9.40
C TRP A 101 -6.24 5.46 -8.16
N ALA A 102 -6.53 4.17 -8.35
CA ALA A 102 -6.57 3.16 -7.31
C ALA A 102 -5.73 1.97 -7.72
N VAL A 103 -5.07 1.33 -6.74
CA VAL A 103 -4.23 0.15 -6.97
C VAL A 103 -4.61 -0.99 -6.04
N GLY A 104 -4.17 -2.20 -6.35
CA GLY A 104 -4.47 -3.35 -5.51
C GLY A 104 -3.85 -4.69 -5.95
N HIS A 105 -4.54 -5.76 -5.56
CA HIS A 105 -4.18 -7.14 -5.91
C HIS A 105 -4.22 -7.38 -7.43
N TRP A 106 -3.52 -8.41 -7.89
CA TRP A 106 -3.31 -8.71 -9.31
C TRP A 106 -2.61 -7.59 -10.06
N GLY A 107 -1.77 -6.81 -9.35
CA GLY A 107 -1.10 -5.63 -9.89
C GLY A 107 -2.05 -4.61 -10.53
N ALA A 108 -3.30 -4.56 -10.04
CA ALA A 108 -4.34 -3.72 -10.64
C ALA A 108 -3.99 -2.24 -10.49
N ILE A 109 -4.17 -1.50 -11.59
CA ILE A 109 -4.16 -0.03 -11.60
C ILE A 109 -5.42 0.43 -12.33
N LEU A 110 -6.24 1.18 -11.62
CA LEU A 110 -7.48 1.77 -12.11
C LEU A 110 -7.35 3.29 -12.15
N ALA A 111 -8.04 3.93 -13.09
CA ALA A 111 -8.16 5.38 -13.17
C ALA A 111 -9.63 5.82 -13.25
N THR A 112 -9.90 7.00 -12.71
CA THR A 112 -11.19 7.70 -12.80
C THR A 112 -10.97 9.14 -13.27
N THR A 113 -11.95 9.68 -13.98
CA THR A 113 -11.98 11.09 -14.43
C THR A 113 -13.29 11.78 -14.04
N ASP A 114 -14.08 11.17 -13.14
CA ASP A 114 -15.39 11.65 -12.69
C ASP A 114 -15.55 11.64 -11.16
N GLY A 115 -14.44 11.66 -10.43
CA GLY A 115 -14.44 11.72 -8.97
C GLY A 115 -14.74 10.37 -8.33
N GLY A 116 -14.39 9.28 -8.99
CA GLY A 116 -14.54 7.92 -8.49
C GLY A 116 -15.90 7.27 -8.74
N GLU A 117 -16.77 7.86 -9.56
CA GLU A 117 -18.06 7.24 -9.95
C GLU A 117 -17.83 6.03 -10.84
N THR A 118 -16.98 6.19 -11.85
CA THR A 118 -16.60 5.12 -12.78
C THR A 118 -15.08 4.98 -12.85
N TRP A 119 -14.65 3.73 -12.94
CA TRP A 119 -13.25 3.36 -12.98
C TRP A 119 -12.94 2.57 -14.24
N ARG A 120 -11.75 2.77 -14.80
CA ARG A 120 -11.22 2.04 -15.96
C ARG A 120 -9.93 1.36 -15.60
N ILE A 121 -9.74 0.15 -16.10
CA ILE A 121 -8.49 -0.60 -15.93
C ILE A 121 -7.43 0.04 -16.83
N GLN A 122 -6.31 0.46 -16.25
CA GLN A 122 -5.09 0.83 -16.98
C GLN A 122 -4.09 -0.33 -17.05
N ARG A 123 -4.04 -1.16 -15.99
CA ARG A 123 -3.14 -2.32 -15.91
C ARG A 123 -3.73 -3.44 -15.05
N LEU A 124 -3.46 -4.68 -15.46
CA LEU A 124 -3.58 -5.90 -14.66
C LEU A 124 -2.35 -6.77 -14.87
N SER A 125 -2.04 -7.60 -13.89
CA SER A 125 -0.96 -8.60 -13.89
C SER A 125 -1.50 -9.91 -13.32
N THR A 126 -2.43 -10.53 -14.04
CA THR A 126 -3.13 -11.76 -13.58
C THR A 126 -2.29 -13.02 -13.70
N GLU A 127 -1.21 -12.98 -14.48
CA GLU A 127 -0.29 -14.11 -14.69
C GLU A 127 0.77 -14.20 -13.57
N GLU A 128 1.08 -13.06 -12.95
CA GLU A 128 2.04 -12.91 -11.87
C GLU A 128 1.44 -11.95 -10.83
N ASP A 129 0.81 -12.49 -9.78
CA ASP A 129 0.16 -11.69 -8.74
C ASP A 129 1.20 -11.02 -7.83
N ARG A 130 1.73 -9.89 -8.32
CA ARG A 130 2.52 -8.92 -7.54
C ARG A 130 1.57 -7.79 -7.11
N PRO A 131 0.96 -7.85 -5.91
CA PRO A 131 0.04 -6.83 -5.45
C PRO A 131 0.75 -5.49 -5.29
N LEU A 132 0.04 -4.43 -5.64
CA LEU A 132 0.43 -3.06 -5.35
C LEU A 132 -0.19 -2.67 -4.00
N PHE A 133 0.62 -2.09 -3.12
CA PHE A 133 0.21 -1.71 -1.77
C PHE A 133 -0.09 -0.22 -1.65
N ALA A 134 0.57 0.63 -2.44
CA ALA A 134 0.38 2.06 -2.39
C ALA A 134 0.53 2.72 -3.77
N VAL A 135 -0.18 3.82 -3.97
CA VAL A 135 -0.07 4.70 -5.14
C VAL A 135 -0.01 6.16 -4.72
N HIS A 136 0.82 6.94 -5.40
CA HIS A 136 0.90 8.38 -5.25
C HIS A 136 0.99 9.03 -6.64
N PHE A 137 0.10 9.98 -6.92
CA PHE A 137 0.20 10.84 -8.08
C PHE A 137 0.60 12.25 -7.65
N PHE A 138 1.62 12.79 -8.33
CA PHE A 138 2.14 14.13 -8.09
C PHE A 138 1.31 15.18 -8.83
N ASP A 139 0.83 14.81 -10.01
CA ASP A 139 -0.03 15.60 -10.89
C ASP A 139 -0.80 14.66 -11.84
N ALA A 140 -1.46 15.21 -12.85
CA ALA A 140 -2.27 14.42 -13.78
C ALA A 140 -1.47 13.51 -14.74
N GLN A 141 -0.14 13.63 -14.77
CA GLN A 141 0.76 12.93 -15.69
C GLN A 141 1.73 12.00 -14.96
N HIS A 142 2.23 12.41 -13.80
CA HIS A 142 3.27 11.70 -13.07
C HIS A 142 2.70 10.96 -11.87
N GLY A 143 2.96 9.65 -11.82
CA GLY A 143 2.53 8.80 -10.73
C GLY A 143 3.47 7.63 -10.48
N VAL A 144 3.44 7.13 -9.25
CA VAL A 144 4.21 5.97 -8.81
C VAL A 144 3.32 5.02 -8.01
N ALA A 145 3.46 3.72 -8.27
CA ALA A 145 2.85 2.66 -7.49
C ALA A 145 3.93 1.69 -7.01
N VAL A 146 3.79 1.21 -5.78
CA VAL A 146 4.76 0.31 -5.15
C VAL A 146 4.10 -0.91 -4.53
N GLY A 147 4.84 -2.02 -4.40
CA GLY A 147 4.27 -3.26 -3.88
C GLY A 147 5.27 -4.34 -3.49
N LEU A 148 4.86 -5.58 -3.72
CA LEU A 148 5.60 -6.79 -3.36
C LEU A 148 6.98 -6.85 -4.05
N TRP A 149 8.01 -7.33 -3.33
CA TRP A 149 9.36 -7.58 -3.85
C TRP A 149 10.02 -6.38 -4.53
N SER A 150 9.91 -5.20 -3.92
CA SER A 150 10.48 -3.94 -4.42
C SER A 150 9.97 -3.54 -5.80
N LEU A 151 8.77 -4.02 -6.18
CA LEU A 151 8.06 -3.54 -7.36
C LEU A 151 7.80 -2.04 -7.23
N VAL A 152 8.32 -1.29 -8.20
CA VAL A 152 8.04 0.14 -8.41
C VAL A 152 7.59 0.30 -9.85
N LEU A 153 6.40 0.85 -10.06
CA LEU A 153 5.87 1.21 -11.37
C LEU A 153 5.75 2.73 -11.44
N VAL A 154 6.25 3.35 -12.50
CA VAL A 154 6.16 4.79 -12.73
C VAL A 154 5.43 5.06 -14.04
N THR A 155 4.60 6.09 -14.05
CA THR A 155 3.99 6.67 -15.26
C THR A 155 4.37 8.14 -15.41
N GLN A 156 4.42 8.60 -16.66
CA GLN A 156 4.68 10.00 -17.04
C GLN A 156 3.60 10.53 -17.99
N ASP A 157 2.57 9.74 -18.26
CA ASP A 157 1.49 10.01 -19.23
C ASP A 157 0.10 9.76 -18.62
N GLY A 158 -0.04 9.90 -17.30
CA GLY A 158 -1.32 9.72 -16.60
C GLY A 158 -1.77 8.26 -16.49
N GLY A 159 -0.83 7.33 -16.65
CA GLY A 159 -1.06 5.90 -16.57
C GLY A 159 -1.52 5.27 -17.88
N ALA A 160 -1.36 5.95 -19.02
CA ALA A 160 -1.49 5.31 -20.32
C ALA A 160 -0.39 4.24 -20.51
N THR A 161 0.80 4.49 -19.95
CA THR A 161 1.88 3.51 -19.82
C THR A 161 2.44 3.50 -18.39
N TRP A 162 2.86 2.32 -17.94
CA TRP A 162 3.50 2.09 -16.64
C TRP A 162 4.79 1.32 -16.85
N THR A 163 5.91 1.85 -16.38
CA THR A 163 7.24 1.25 -16.53
C THR A 163 7.76 0.79 -15.18
N GLU A 164 8.22 -0.46 -15.10
CA GLU A 164 8.88 -0.99 -13.90
C GLU A 164 10.26 -0.35 -13.72
N GLN A 165 10.50 0.22 -12.54
CA GLN A 165 11.77 0.83 -12.16
C GLN A 165 12.53 -0.09 -11.22
N ARG A 166 13.79 -0.36 -11.55
CA ARG A 166 14.64 -1.21 -10.72
C ARG A 166 15.17 -0.43 -9.53
N VAL A 167 14.78 -0.83 -8.33
CA VAL A 167 15.38 -0.32 -7.09
C VAL A 167 16.70 -1.04 -6.82
N SER A 168 17.78 -0.29 -6.62
CA SER A 168 19.08 -0.87 -6.28
C SER A 168 19.03 -1.48 -4.88
N ARG A 169 19.49 -2.71 -4.70
CA ARG A 169 19.51 -3.34 -3.37
C ARG A 169 20.44 -2.58 -2.43
N LYS A 170 19.96 -2.32 -1.20
CA LYS A 170 20.80 -1.78 -0.13
C LYS A 170 21.87 -2.80 0.28
N ALA A 171 23.11 -2.34 0.47
CA ALA A 171 24.18 -3.18 0.99
C ALA A 171 23.77 -3.83 2.33
N GLY A 172 24.08 -5.12 2.49
CA GLY A 172 23.70 -5.92 3.67
C GLY A 172 22.29 -6.52 3.62
N ILE A 173 21.43 -6.11 2.68
CA ILE A 173 20.10 -6.70 2.48
C ILE A 173 20.15 -7.69 1.30
N LYS A 174 19.98 -8.98 1.59
CA LYS A 174 20.12 -10.07 0.59
C LYS A 174 18.87 -10.32 -0.27
N SER A 175 17.71 -9.81 0.15
CA SER A 175 16.41 -10.05 -0.49
C SER A 175 15.75 -8.73 -0.84
N ASP A 176 14.92 -8.72 -1.89
CA ASP A 176 14.07 -7.57 -2.17
C ASP A 176 13.10 -7.34 -1.00
N LEU A 177 12.78 -6.07 -0.73
CA LEU A 177 11.89 -5.65 0.35
C LEU A 177 10.51 -5.38 -0.20
N ASN A 178 9.46 -5.69 0.55
CA ASN A 178 8.14 -5.15 0.24
C ASN A 178 8.10 -3.65 0.54
N LEU A 179 7.57 -2.86 -0.40
CA LEU A 179 7.31 -1.43 -0.24
C LEU A 179 5.84 -1.24 0.09
N LEU A 180 5.53 -0.76 1.28
CA LEU A 180 4.25 -0.98 1.96
C LEU A 180 3.34 0.26 1.98
N GLY A 181 3.91 1.45 1.86
CA GLY A 181 3.18 2.73 1.90
C GLY A 181 3.92 3.81 1.13
N LEU A 182 3.19 4.85 0.69
CA LEU A 182 3.74 6.04 0.06
C LEU A 182 3.19 7.29 0.74
N PHE A 183 4.03 8.31 0.93
CA PHE A 183 3.61 9.62 1.42
C PHE A 183 4.49 10.74 0.84
N PRO A 184 3.92 11.93 0.57
CA PRO A 184 4.64 13.01 -0.09
C PRO A 184 5.71 13.63 0.83
N ASP A 185 6.75 14.18 0.23
CA ASP A 185 7.78 14.97 0.93
C ASP A 185 7.48 16.49 0.96
N GLY A 186 6.31 16.88 0.42
CA GLY A 186 5.85 18.27 0.29
C GLY A 186 6.67 19.18 -0.60
N LYS A 187 7.65 18.64 -1.32
CA LYS A 187 8.56 19.35 -2.23
C LYS A 187 8.54 18.75 -3.64
N GLY A 188 7.57 17.88 -3.93
CA GLY A 188 7.42 17.20 -5.23
C GLY A 188 8.08 15.83 -5.30
N GLY A 189 8.70 15.36 -4.22
CA GLY A 189 9.18 14.00 -4.04
C GLY A 189 8.23 13.15 -3.19
N VAL A 190 8.65 11.90 -2.94
CA VAL A 190 7.84 10.89 -2.26
C VAL A 190 8.73 9.98 -1.41
N PHE A 191 8.21 9.60 -0.25
CA PHE A 191 8.78 8.55 0.58
C PHE A 191 8.01 7.25 0.42
N ALA A 192 8.72 6.12 0.48
CA ALA A 192 8.14 4.80 0.59
C ALA A 192 8.54 4.14 1.92
N THR A 193 7.58 3.59 2.65
CA THR A 193 7.88 2.72 3.80
C THR A 193 8.14 1.29 3.35
N ALA A 194 8.99 0.57 4.06
CA ALA A 194 9.36 -0.79 3.70
C ALA A 194 9.61 -1.69 4.90
N GLU A 195 9.89 -2.95 4.61
CA GLU A 195 10.34 -3.93 5.59
C GLU A 195 11.74 -3.58 6.14
N LYS A 196 12.12 -4.22 7.26
CA LYS A 196 13.44 -4.08 7.91
C LYS A 196 13.77 -2.62 8.26
N GLY A 197 12.76 -1.87 8.71
CA GLY A 197 12.82 -0.48 9.13
C GLY A 197 13.37 0.49 8.10
N GLN A 198 13.25 0.15 6.81
CA GLN A 198 13.71 1.03 5.76
C GLN A 198 12.62 2.02 5.38
N VAL A 199 13.05 3.25 5.12
CA VAL A 199 12.30 4.26 4.37
C VAL A 199 13.10 4.55 3.12
N LEU A 200 12.45 4.67 1.97
CA LEU A 200 13.10 5.09 0.73
C LEU A 200 12.60 6.47 0.35
N HIS A 201 13.46 7.33 -0.20
CA HIS A 201 13.08 8.67 -0.67
C HIS A 201 13.42 8.83 -2.15
N SER A 202 12.47 9.35 -2.91
CA SER A 202 12.64 9.71 -4.31
C SER A 202 12.31 11.18 -4.51
N VAL A 203 13.14 11.86 -5.30
CA VAL A 203 12.97 13.28 -5.67
C VAL A 203 12.70 13.46 -7.17
N ASP A 204 12.49 12.35 -7.88
CA ASP A 204 12.40 12.29 -9.35
C ASP A 204 11.22 11.44 -9.84
N TYR A 205 10.08 11.56 -9.14
CA TYR A 205 8.83 10.85 -9.42
C TYR A 205 8.92 9.32 -9.35
N GLY A 206 9.74 8.80 -8.41
CA GLY A 206 9.88 7.37 -8.17
C GLY A 206 10.84 6.65 -9.10
N ARG A 207 11.62 7.38 -9.91
CA ARG A 207 12.59 6.78 -10.85
C ARG A 207 13.83 6.28 -10.13
N THR A 208 14.33 7.05 -9.17
CA THR A 208 15.46 6.68 -8.31
C THR A 208 15.10 6.83 -6.83
N TRP A 209 15.76 6.02 -5.99
CA TRP A 209 15.44 5.90 -4.58
C TRP A 209 16.70 5.86 -3.72
N GLN A 210 16.70 6.66 -2.65
CA GLN A 210 17.70 6.64 -1.59
C GLN A 210 17.15 5.93 -0.36
N TYR A 211 17.91 4.99 0.20
CA TYR A 211 17.55 4.34 1.47
C TYR A 211 17.89 5.22 2.66
N LEU A 212 16.94 5.32 3.59
CA LEU A 212 17.03 5.97 4.88
C LEU A 212 16.77 4.91 5.96
N ASP A 213 17.76 4.70 6.83
CA ASP A 213 17.68 3.70 7.89
C ASP A 213 17.09 4.30 9.16
N THR A 214 16.00 3.72 9.66
CA THR A 214 15.39 4.15 10.92
C THR A 214 16.05 3.53 12.14
N GLY A 215 16.91 2.51 11.97
CA GLY A 215 17.44 1.69 13.05
C GLY A 215 16.44 0.66 13.60
N TYR A 216 15.20 0.63 13.09
CA TYR A 216 14.22 -0.40 13.42
C TYR A 216 14.40 -1.65 12.55
N ASN A 217 14.09 -2.83 13.09
CA ASN A 217 14.25 -4.10 12.36
C ASN A 217 12.93 -4.72 11.85
N GLY A 218 11.77 -4.15 12.20
CA GLY A 218 10.46 -4.64 11.73
C GLY A 218 9.93 -3.89 10.52
N SER A 219 8.70 -4.19 10.10
CA SER A 219 8.09 -3.52 8.94
C SER A 219 7.45 -2.19 9.33
N LEU A 220 7.71 -1.17 8.53
CA LEU A 220 7.02 0.12 8.54
C LEU A 220 5.93 0.07 7.47
N TRP A 221 4.70 0.43 7.84
CA TRP A 221 3.51 0.26 7.01
C TRP A 221 2.98 1.57 6.46
N CYS A 222 3.09 2.65 7.23
CA CYS A 222 2.55 3.96 6.86
C CYS A 222 3.49 5.07 7.30
N GLY A 223 3.30 6.25 6.71
CA GLY A 223 3.99 7.46 7.12
C GLY A 223 3.22 8.70 6.70
N ALA A 224 3.60 9.81 7.30
CA ALA A 224 3.10 11.13 6.96
C ALA A 224 4.22 12.15 7.13
N MET A 225 4.20 13.18 6.30
CA MET A 225 4.97 14.38 6.55
C MET A 225 4.07 15.43 7.21
N LEU A 226 4.54 15.96 8.34
CA LEU A 226 3.89 17.03 9.06
C LEU A 226 4.46 18.39 8.65
N ASP A 227 3.87 19.45 9.20
CA ASP A 227 4.36 20.82 9.03
C ASP A 227 5.83 20.95 9.48
N GLY A 228 6.57 21.82 8.79
CA GLY A 228 8.00 22.00 9.04
C GLY A 228 8.90 20.86 8.54
N GLY A 229 8.36 19.88 7.80
CA GLY A 229 9.14 18.79 7.21
C GLY A 229 9.45 17.64 8.17
N VAL A 230 8.73 17.56 9.29
CA VAL A 230 8.83 16.46 10.25
C VAL A 230 8.24 15.20 9.63
N LEU A 231 8.95 14.08 9.70
CA LEU A 231 8.48 12.79 9.23
C LEU A 231 7.99 11.95 10.40
N LEU A 232 6.83 11.31 10.25
CA LEU A 232 6.38 10.22 11.10
C LEU A 232 6.26 8.95 10.26
N VAL A 233 6.78 7.83 10.76
CA VAL A 233 6.57 6.50 10.16
C VAL A 233 6.13 5.51 11.23
N GLY A 234 5.10 4.75 10.90
CA GLY A 234 4.43 3.80 11.78
C GLY A 234 4.46 2.39 11.22
N GLY A 235 4.43 1.38 12.08
CA GLY A 235 4.31 0.00 11.63
C GLY A 235 4.12 -1.01 12.73
N GLN A 236 4.70 -2.21 12.53
CA GLN A 236 4.51 -3.35 13.41
C GLN A 236 4.94 -3.07 14.86
N ARG A 237 4.28 -3.74 15.81
CA ARG A 237 4.63 -3.73 17.24
C ARG A 237 4.55 -2.32 17.86
N GLY A 238 3.51 -1.56 17.54
CA GLY A 238 3.31 -0.20 18.05
C GLY A 238 4.47 0.75 17.73
N THR A 239 5.22 0.50 16.65
CA THR A 239 6.40 1.30 16.34
C THR A 239 5.99 2.59 15.67
N LEU A 240 6.33 3.70 16.32
CA LEU A 240 6.25 5.04 15.78
C LEU A 240 7.64 5.68 15.83
N MET A 241 8.16 6.07 14.68
CA MET A 241 9.45 6.75 14.55
C MET A 241 9.22 8.16 14.00
N ARG A 242 10.03 9.11 14.46
CA ARG A 242 9.97 10.52 14.10
C ARG A 242 11.32 11.01 13.62
N SER A 243 11.35 11.85 12.61
CA SER A 243 12.54 12.54 12.12
C SER A 243 12.25 14.02 11.91
N GLU A 244 13.19 14.89 12.28
CA GLU A 244 13.12 16.34 12.05
C GLU A 244 14.13 16.84 11.00
N ASP A 245 14.96 15.95 10.46
CA ASP A 245 16.08 16.31 9.57
C ASP A 245 15.96 15.70 8.16
N GLY A 246 14.73 15.38 7.76
CA GLY A 246 14.43 14.75 6.47
C GLY A 246 14.81 13.27 6.42
N GLY A 247 14.76 12.58 7.56
CA GLY A 247 14.98 11.14 7.66
C GLY A 247 16.45 10.71 7.78
N ARG A 248 17.36 11.64 8.10
CA ARG A 248 18.78 11.32 8.35
C ARG A 248 18.98 10.73 9.74
N SER A 249 18.20 11.17 10.72
CA SER A 249 18.12 10.59 12.06
C SER A 249 16.68 10.36 12.47
N TRP A 250 16.48 9.34 13.31
CA TRP A 250 15.17 8.90 13.75
C TRP A 250 15.14 8.68 15.25
N MET A 251 14.07 9.12 15.88
CA MET A 251 13.78 8.84 17.29
C MET A 251 12.48 8.05 17.40
N ARG A 252 12.45 7.06 18.29
CA ARG A 252 11.20 6.36 18.61
C ARG A 252 10.34 7.24 19.51
N ILE A 253 9.08 7.41 19.16
CA ILE A 253 8.07 8.00 20.03
C ILE A 253 7.42 6.86 20.82
N PRO A 254 7.47 6.89 22.17
CA PRO A 254 6.90 5.82 22.97
C PRO A 254 5.38 5.83 22.89
N LEU A 255 4.80 4.66 22.62
CA LEU A 255 3.38 4.38 22.75
C LEU A 255 3.22 3.19 23.72
N LYS A 256 2.13 3.16 24.48
CA LYS A 256 1.79 2.06 25.41
C LYS A 256 1.34 0.82 24.64
N THR A 257 0.73 1.01 23.48
CA THR A 257 0.27 -0.09 22.63
C THR A 257 1.41 -0.91 22.02
N ALA A 258 1.16 -2.21 21.84
CA ALA A 258 1.95 -3.07 20.96
C ALA A 258 1.24 -3.33 19.61
N SER A 259 0.06 -2.76 19.39
CA SER A 259 -0.72 -2.97 18.17
C SER A 259 -0.02 -2.33 16.96
N SER A 260 -0.04 -2.99 15.81
CA SER A 260 0.55 -2.42 14.59
C SER A 260 -0.20 -1.16 14.17
N ILE A 261 0.57 -0.14 13.79
CA ILE A 261 0.05 1.10 13.23
C ILE A 261 -0.23 0.90 11.75
N THR A 262 -1.44 1.24 11.31
CA THR A 262 -1.93 1.02 9.94
C THR A 262 -2.02 2.31 9.14
N SER A 263 -2.30 3.45 9.78
CA SER A 263 -2.38 4.75 9.10
C SER A 263 -2.02 5.89 10.04
N ILE A 264 -1.41 6.93 9.46
CA ILE A 264 -1.12 8.22 10.10
C ILE A 264 -1.74 9.29 9.21
N ALA A 265 -2.63 10.10 9.76
CA ALA A 265 -3.24 11.24 9.10
C ALA A 265 -2.90 12.50 9.88
N ASN A 266 -2.73 13.63 9.20
CA ASN A 266 -2.43 14.90 9.84
C ASN A 266 -3.19 16.06 9.22
N ARG A 267 -3.34 17.13 10.00
CA ARG A 267 -3.83 18.43 9.54
C ARG A 267 -3.37 19.51 10.51
N ASN A 268 -2.71 20.55 10.00
CA ASN A 268 -2.35 21.75 10.75
C ASN A 268 -1.68 21.45 12.11
N GLY A 269 -0.68 20.57 12.12
CA GLY A 269 0.01 20.14 13.33
C GLY A 269 -0.70 19.06 14.18
N ASP A 270 -2.00 18.84 14.00
CA ASP A 270 -2.70 17.72 14.63
C ASP A 270 -2.42 16.41 13.89
N VAL A 271 -2.29 15.31 14.63
CA VAL A 271 -2.02 13.97 14.09
C VAL A 271 -2.98 12.95 14.67
N MET A 272 -3.59 12.16 13.79
CA MET A 272 -4.33 10.95 14.12
C MET A 272 -3.53 9.73 13.68
N ILE A 273 -3.31 8.82 14.62
CA ILE A 273 -2.74 7.50 14.37
C ILE A 273 -3.83 6.47 14.60
N VAL A 274 -3.95 5.51 13.70
CA VAL A 274 -4.83 4.36 13.90
C VAL A 274 -4.09 3.05 13.68
N GLY A 275 -4.59 1.97 14.28
CA GLY A 275 -3.96 0.66 14.23
C GLY A 275 -4.92 -0.50 14.38
N LEU A 276 -4.32 -1.70 14.36
CA LEU A 276 -5.04 -2.93 14.61
C LEU A 276 -5.62 -2.97 16.03
N GLY A 277 -6.61 -3.85 16.26
CA GLY A 277 -7.25 -3.99 17.57
C GLY A 277 -8.09 -2.78 18.01
N GLY A 278 -8.45 -1.89 17.08
CA GLY A 278 -9.20 -0.67 17.38
C GLY A 278 -8.35 0.45 18.00
N PHE A 279 -7.02 0.36 17.92
CA PHE A 279 -6.11 1.36 18.47
C PHE A 279 -6.24 2.71 17.73
N ALA A 280 -6.34 3.79 18.49
CA ALA A 280 -6.22 5.15 18.00
C ALA A 280 -5.32 5.98 18.94
N ALA A 281 -4.66 7.01 18.40
CA ALA A 281 -3.94 7.97 19.21
C ALA A 281 -3.92 9.34 18.55
N GLN A 282 -4.04 10.40 19.36
CA GLN A 282 -4.09 11.78 18.88
C GLN A 282 -2.95 12.62 19.45
N SER A 283 -2.38 13.47 18.62
CA SER A 283 -1.39 14.47 19.01
C SER A 283 -1.85 15.85 18.55
N HIS A 284 -1.61 16.84 19.40
CA HIS A 284 -1.87 18.27 19.16
C HIS A 284 -0.59 19.11 19.20
N ASP A 285 0.58 18.45 19.22
CA ASP A 285 1.89 19.08 19.42
C ASP A 285 2.88 18.72 18.31
N GLY A 286 2.38 18.43 17.11
CA GLY A 286 3.20 18.06 15.95
C GLY A 286 3.80 16.65 16.07
N GLY A 287 3.04 15.73 16.66
CA GLY A 287 3.42 14.32 16.78
C GLY A 287 4.53 14.05 17.80
N ARG A 288 4.69 14.90 18.82
CA ARG A 288 5.70 14.72 19.87
C ARG A 288 5.16 13.87 21.01
N THR A 289 3.91 14.09 21.41
CA THR A 289 3.21 13.31 22.41
C THR A 289 1.82 12.89 21.91
N PHE A 290 1.32 11.77 22.46
CA PHE A 290 0.06 11.17 22.01
C PHE A 290 -0.83 10.77 23.18
N THR A 291 -2.12 11.08 23.05
CA THR A 291 -3.19 10.53 23.89
C THR A 291 -3.77 9.30 23.21
N GLU A 292 -3.57 8.13 23.82
CA GLU A 292 -3.99 6.83 23.28
C GLU A 292 -5.42 6.46 23.71
N SER A 293 -6.17 5.87 22.79
CA SER A 293 -7.49 5.28 23.04
C SER A 293 -7.64 3.95 22.31
N ILE A 294 -8.57 3.11 22.79
CA ILE A 294 -8.94 1.85 22.14
C ILE A 294 -10.45 1.88 21.94
N ARG A 295 -10.89 1.69 20.70
CA ARG A 295 -12.29 1.66 20.34
C ARG A 295 -13.02 0.46 20.94
N ALA A 296 -14.23 0.69 21.46
CA ALA A 296 -15.13 -0.38 21.89
C ALA A 296 -15.44 -1.36 20.74
N GLY A 297 -15.27 -2.66 21.00
CA GLY A 297 -15.47 -3.72 19.99
C GLY A 297 -14.23 -4.09 19.17
N GLY A 298 -13.12 -3.36 19.31
CA GLY A 298 -11.77 -3.79 18.89
C GLY A 298 -11.56 -4.08 17.40
N ALA A 299 -12.46 -3.61 16.52
CA ALA A 299 -12.32 -3.81 15.09
C ALA A 299 -11.04 -3.12 14.59
N PRO A 300 -10.15 -3.83 13.84
CA PRO A 300 -8.92 -3.22 13.33
C PRO A 300 -9.19 -2.00 12.47
N LEU A 301 -8.62 -0.86 12.85
CA LEU A 301 -8.66 0.35 12.05
C LEU A 301 -7.58 0.27 10.96
N THR A 302 -7.91 0.72 9.76
CA THR A 302 -7.13 0.49 8.55
C THR A 302 -6.74 1.78 7.85
N ALA A 303 -7.58 2.82 7.91
CA ALA A 303 -7.29 4.13 7.36
C ALA A 303 -7.90 5.24 8.22
N ALA A 304 -7.28 6.41 8.17
CA ALA A 304 -7.79 7.64 8.78
C ALA A 304 -7.63 8.81 7.81
N LEU A 305 -8.55 9.78 7.86
CA LEU A 305 -8.50 11.03 7.11
C LEU A 305 -8.94 12.19 7.99
N ALA A 306 -8.30 13.35 7.83
CA ALA A 306 -8.85 14.60 8.34
C ALA A 306 -10.09 14.99 7.52
N ALA A 307 -11.18 15.34 8.19
CA ALA A 307 -12.38 15.94 7.62
C ALA A 307 -12.60 17.35 8.21
N GLY A 308 -13.50 18.16 7.65
CA GLY A 308 -13.76 19.53 8.12
C GLY A 308 -13.98 19.68 9.65
N ALA A 309 -13.74 20.88 10.17
CA ALA A 309 -14.03 21.27 11.56
C ALA A 309 -13.40 20.37 12.65
N GLY A 310 -12.11 20.02 12.53
CA GLY A 310 -11.43 19.24 13.58
C GLY A 310 -11.74 17.73 13.57
N LYS A 311 -12.69 17.26 12.75
CA LYS A 311 -13.11 15.85 12.73
C LYS A 311 -12.08 14.94 12.06
N TRP A 312 -11.96 13.71 12.59
CA TRP A 312 -11.26 12.58 11.96
C TRP A 312 -12.28 11.55 11.47
N LEU A 313 -12.11 11.09 10.24
CA LEU A 313 -12.83 9.94 9.69
C LEU A 313 -11.93 8.73 9.79
N THR A 314 -12.48 7.60 10.24
CA THR A 314 -11.74 6.34 10.35
C THR A 314 -12.47 5.22 9.64
N PHE A 315 -11.68 4.24 9.20
CA PHE A 315 -12.13 3.09 8.45
C PHE A 315 -11.55 1.83 9.07
N SER A 316 -12.20 0.70 8.84
CA SER A 316 -11.84 -0.56 9.48
C SER A 316 -11.96 -1.76 8.56
N GLN A 317 -11.50 -2.91 9.04
CA GLN A 317 -11.78 -4.21 8.43
C GLN A 317 -13.27 -4.60 8.45
N ARG A 318 -14.13 -3.83 9.11
CA ARG A 318 -15.59 -3.98 9.10
C ARG A 318 -16.29 -2.83 8.35
N GLY A 319 -15.52 -2.07 7.57
CA GLY A 319 -16.01 -0.94 6.78
C GLY A 319 -15.97 0.40 7.50
N VAL A 320 -16.91 1.27 7.17
CA VAL A 320 -16.97 2.66 7.63
C VAL A 320 -17.18 2.71 9.14
N VAL A 321 -16.39 3.52 9.84
CA VAL A 321 -16.57 3.77 11.27
C VAL A 321 -17.35 5.06 11.45
N GLN A 322 -18.62 4.93 11.88
CA GLN A 322 -19.43 6.09 12.27
C GLN A 322 -19.20 6.44 13.73
N ASP A 323 -19.10 7.75 13.98
CA ASP A 323 -19.09 8.44 15.28
C ASP A 323 -18.57 7.60 16.46
N ASP A 324 -17.25 7.62 16.63
CA ASP A 324 -16.59 6.98 17.78
C ASP A 324 -16.29 8.04 18.86
N PRO A 325 -16.94 7.98 20.04
CA PRO A 325 -16.65 8.88 21.17
C PRO A 325 -15.18 8.87 21.60
N ALA A 326 -14.46 7.76 21.43
CA ALA A 326 -13.06 7.63 21.81
C ALA A 326 -12.10 8.36 20.84
N ILE A 327 -12.59 8.74 19.66
CA ILE A 327 -11.86 9.43 18.60
C ILE A 327 -12.35 10.88 18.46
N SER A 328 -13.64 11.12 18.72
CA SER A 328 -14.30 12.42 18.53
C SER A 328 -14.13 13.41 19.68
N GLN A 329 -13.42 13.08 20.76
CA GLN A 329 -13.09 14.05 21.82
C GLN A 329 -11.99 15.02 21.37
N SER A 330 -12.32 15.95 20.48
CA SER A 330 -11.70 17.27 20.47
C SER A 330 -12.27 18.02 21.69
N HIS A 331 -11.48 18.19 22.74
CA HIS A 331 -11.91 19.07 23.84
C HIS A 331 -12.00 20.51 23.31
N ASN A 332 -13.09 21.19 23.70
CA ASN A 332 -13.30 22.63 23.52
C ASN A 332 -12.08 23.47 23.94
#